data_AF-G2DEL9-F1
#
_entry.id   AF-G2DEL9-F1
#
_cell.length_a   1.000
_cell.length_b   1.000
_cell.length_c   1.000
_cell.angle_alpha   90.00
_cell.angle_beta   90.00
_cell.angle_gamma   90.00
#
_symmetry.space_group_name_H-M   'P 1'
#
loop_
_entity.id
_entity.type
_entity.pdbx_description
1 polymer ?
#
loop_
_entity_poly.entity_id
_entity_poly.type
_entity_poly.pdbx_seq_one_letter_code
_entity_poly.pdbx_strand_id
1 'polypeptide(L)'
;MIRNEVKSLAISALDGIQFEFHDEQNPLPNNADGAWLVEYFTVSDGVASDGFYRTGYQIWQQDAPPVVSNLDTPVLVSFSPGQNTLHMWSSQLGGSVRFVQGDNEITYDEQTIMNGSETGAGELFASGGSATLYCLDRCLVPGSPMSTSNPNSVAEAVAYSINNDSSAANFLTLVHNASGNPVDGTDPANLPAGSEWGIDTGAMLTDISALANVWDVYELPEGSVYYTWETGPNNWNRTTTVFDSLGVVQSFDKPIEFTYTHSDANDRSGSAVHDTTDYAGQTFRLNYGGSGDFWGIPEESLDTDGDGNPDRWTRAFAIADGVQMGPNGTEYAIKARDVEQTFVEVDISNCSALSLTEPATALPSTVSGTLNDLPVPTVTSAPKVIGGEIQE
;
A
#
# COMPACT_ATOMS: atom_id res chain seq x y z
N MET A 1 -14.49 -2.38 -7.90
CA MET A 1 -13.62 -2.38 -9.12
C MET A 1 -12.41 -1.51 -8.83
N ILE A 2 -11.22 -2.00 -9.18
CA ILE A 2 -9.95 -1.31 -8.97
C ILE A 2 -9.33 -1.07 -10.35
N ARG A 3 -8.95 0.18 -10.63
CA ARG A 3 -8.11 0.55 -11.78
C ARG A 3 -6.66 0.48 -11.33
N ASN A 4 -5.82 -0.18 -12.11
CA ASN A 4 -4.40 -0.29 -11.90
C ASN A 4 -3.70 0.40 -13.08
N GLU A 5 -2.78 1.31 -12.78
CA GLU A 5 -1.91 1.94 -13.77
C GLU A 5 -0.48 1.47 -13.54
N VAL A 6 0.13 0.90 -14.56
CA VAL A 6 1.50 0.39 -14.47
C VAL A 6 2.47 1.58 -14.45
N LYS A 7 3.27 1.65 -13.40
CA LYS A 7 4.40 2.57 -13.24
C LYS A 7 5.71 1.80 -13.33
N SER A 8 6.79 2.51 -13.62
CA SER A 8 8.15 1.97 -13.61
C SER A 8 8.99 2.64 -12.51
N LEU A 9 9.99 1.92 -12.02
CA LEU A 9 11.05 2.47 -11.19
C LEU A 9 12.38 1.86 -11.63
N ALA A 10 13.35 2.72 -11.95
CA ALA A 10 14.67 2.28 -12.38
C ALA A 10 15.37 1.49 -11.26
N ILE A 11 16.13 0.46 -11.64
CA ILE A 11 16.90 -0.38 -10.71
C ILE A 11 17.85 0.46 -9.84
N SER A 12 18.41 1.53 -10.39
CA SER A 12 19.29 2.45 -9.66
C SER A 12 18.60 3.21 -8.51
N ALA A 13 17.28 3.14 -8.41
CA ALA A 13 16.48 3.75 -7.35
C ALA A 13 15.87 2.73 -6.38
N LEU A 14 16.30 1.46 -6.45
CA LEU A 14 15.80 0.38 -5.58
C LEU A 14 16.60 0.20 -4.29
N ASP A 15 17.65 1.00 -4.10
CA ASP A 15 18.46 0.93 -2.90
C ASP A 15 17.60 1.12 -1.64
N GLY A 16 17.78 0.21 -0.68
CA GLY A 16 16.99 0.13 0.56
C GLY A 16 15.49 -0.21 0.42
N ILE A 17 14.99 -0.49 -0.80
CA ILE A 17 13.61 -0.97 -0.97
C ILE A 17 13.56 -2.46 -0.67
N GLN A 18 12.76 -2.82 0.34
CA GLN A 18 12.50 -4.20 0.70
C GLN A 18 11.30 -4.76 -0.07
N PHE A 19 11.46 -5.99 -0.53
CA PHE A 19 10.46 -6.78 -1.23
C PHE A 19 10.17 -8.07 -0.49
N GLU A 20 8.92 -8.49 -0.52
CA GLU A 20 8.47 -9.82 -0.11
C GLU A 20 8.40 -10.73 -1.33
N PHE A 21 8.97 -11.92 -1.22
CA PHE A 21 9.03 -12.90 -2.30
C PHE A 21 8.68 -14.31 -1.81
N HIS A 22 7.70 -14.93 -2.46
CA HIS A 22 7.38 -16.35 -2.27
C HIS A 22 8.21 -17.20 -3.23
N ASP A 23 9.25 -17.85 -2.70
CA ASP A 23 10.14 -18.74 -3.45
C ASP A 23 9.69 -20.19 -3.28
N GLU A 24 8.96 -20.72 -4.26
CA GLU A 24 8.48 -22.12 -4.22
C GLU A 24 9.62 -23.14 -4.28
N GLN A 25 10.76 -22.77 -4.89
CA GLN A 25 11.92 -23.65 -5.02
C GLN A 25 12.74 -23.70 -3.74
N ASN A 26 12.69 -22.64 -2.93
CA ASN A 26 13.38 -22.53 -1.66
C ASN A 26 12.38 -22.13 -0.57
N PRO A 27 11.56 -23.07 -0.06
CA PRO A 27 10.57 -22.76 0.96
C PRO A 27 11.24 -22.26 2.24
N LEU A 28 10.49 -21.50 3.03
CA LEU A 28 10.93 -21.02 4.33
C LEU A 28 11.26 -22.17 5.29
N PRO A 29 12.10 -21.93 6.33
CA PRO A 29 12.39 -22.93 7.34
C PRO A 29 11.12 -23.55 7.94
N ASN A 30 11.11 -24.89 8.03
CA ASN A 30 9.96 -25.69 8.48
C ASN A 30 8.67 -25.54 7.64
N ASN A 31 8.76 -25.01 6.42
CA ASN A 31 7.61 -24.66 5.57
C ASN A 31 6.61 -23.74 6.30
N ALA A 32 7.15 -22.78 7.06
CA ALA A 32 6.34 -21.79 7.74
C ALA A 32 5.63 -20.88 6.73
N ASP A 33 4.44 -20.41 7.10
CA ASP A 33 3.70 -19.42 6.31
C ASP A 33 4.37 -18.05 6.45
N GLY A 34 4.79 -17.48 5.32
CA GLY A 34 5.55 -16.24 5.29
C GLY A 34 6.19 -15.97 3.93
N ALA A 35 7.08 -14.98 3.88
CA ALA A 35 7.79 -14.59 2.67
C ALA A 35 9.30 -14.39 2.92
N TRP A 36 10.12 -14.57 1.88
CA TRP A 36 11.49 -14.09 1.90
C TRP A 36 11.52 -12.57 1.81
N LEU A 37 12.45 -11.95 2.53
CA LEU A 37 12.79 -10.54 2.38
C LEU A 37 13.91 -10.44 1.34
N VAL A 38 13.69 -9.61 0.33
CA VAL A 38 14.53 -9.46 -0.85
C VAL A 38 14.85 -8.00 -1.07
N GLU A 39 16.09 -7.70 -1.43
CA GLU A 39 16.57 -6.37 -1.80
C GLU A 39 17.41 -6.45 -3.09
N TYR A 40 17.52 -5.36 -3.84
CA TYR A 40 18.39 -5.30 -5.00
C TYR A 40 19.79 -4.85 -4.60
N PHE A 41 20.79 -5.71 -4.77
CA PHE A 41 22.19 -5.39 -4.51
C PHE A 41 23.01 -5.34 -5.79
N THR A 42 24.04 -4.52 -5.76
CA THR A 42 25.06 -4.36 -6.79
C THR A 42 26.40 -4.91 -6.32
N VAL A 43 27.34 -5.11 -7.24
CA VAL A 43 28.73 -5.43 -6.90
C VAL A 43 29.38 -4.42 -5.95
N SER A 44 28.85 -3.19 -5.83
CA SER A 44 29.34 -2.20 -4.87
C SER A 44 28.93 -2.50 -3.43
N ASP A 45 27.87 -3.29 -3.23
CA ASP A 45 27.38 -3.78 -1.93
C ASP A 45 28.12 -5.03 -1.46
N GLY A 46 29.18 -5.44 -2.18
CA GLY A 46 30.03 -6.57 -1.82
C GLY A 46 29.50 -7.93 -2.25
N VAL A 47 28.45 -7.98 -3.06
CA VAL A 47 27.93 -9.22 -3.68
C VAL A 47 28.65 -9.57 -4.98
N ALA A 48 28.48 -10.80 -5.45
CA ALA A 48 29.19 -11.34 -6.62
C ALA A 48 28.69 -10.79 -7.98
N SER A 49 27.45 -10.31 -8.04
CA SER A 49 26.80 -9.81 -9.25
C SER A 49 25.63 -8.91 -8.88
N ASP A 50 25.26 -7.98 -9.77
CA ASP A 50 24.05 -7.18 -9.58
C ASP A 50 22.80 -8.08 -9.68
N GLY A 51 21.82 -7.88 -8.79
CA GLY A 51 20.58 -8.65 -8.80
C GLY A 51 19.79 -8.57 -7.50
N PHE A 52 18.68 -9.32 -7.45
CA PHE A 52 17.86 -9.46 -6.25
C PHE A 52 18.44 -10.53 -5.32
N TYR A 53 18.64 -10.18 -4.06
CA TYR A 53 19.20 -11.06 -3.03
C TYR A 53 18.20 -11.22 -1.89
N ARG A 54 18.03 -12.46 -1.42
CA ARG A 54 17.39 -12.74 -0.14
C ARG A 54 18.30 -12.24 0.96
N THR A 55 17.79 -11.34 1.79
CA THR A 55 18.49 -10.75 2.94
C THR A 55 17.97 -11.31 4.26
N GLY A 56 16.77 -11.87 4.26
CA GLY A 56 16.10 -12.42 5.44
C GLY A 56 14.81 -13.12 5.06
N TYR A 57 14.01 -13.46 6.06
CA TYR A 57 12.65 -13.92 5.87
C TYR A 57 11.77 -13.46 7.03
N GLN A 58 10.47 -13.41 6.77
CA GLN A 58 9.46 -13.20 7.80
C GLN A 58 8.50 -14.38 7.88
N ILE A 59 8.07 -14.72 9.08
CA ILE A 59 7.06 -15.75 9.35
C ILE A 59 5.83 -15.07 9.96
N TRP A 60 4.68 -15.26 9.34
CA TRP A 60 3.42 -14.72 9.82
C TRP A 60 2.91 -15.52 11.01
N GLN A 61 2.38 -14.81 12.01
CA GLN A 61 1.85 -15.39 13.23
C GLN A 61 0.37 -15.03 13.39
N GLN A 62 -0.38 -15.93 14.00
CA GLN A 62 -1.75 -15.63 14.37
C GLN A 62 -1.75 -14.64 15.55
N ASP A 63 -2.41 -13.50 15.35
CA ASP A 63 -2.62 -12.45 16.37
C ASP A 63 -1.33 -11.84 16.95
N ALA A 64 -0.20 -11.92 16.21
CA ALA A 64 1.06 -11.30 16.59
C ALA A 64 1.81 -10.76 15.35
N PRO A 65 2.72 -9.78 15.53
CA PRO A 65 3.58 -9.32 14.44
C PRO A 65 4.40 -10.46 13.81
N PRO A 66 4.77 -10.34 12.53
CA PRO A 66 5.64 -11.32 11.88
C PRO A 66 6.98 -11.45 12.60
N VAL A 67 7.51 -12.67 12.72
CA VAL A 67 8.89 -12.88 13.17
C VAL A 67 9.81 -12.66 11.98
N VAL A 68 10.66 -11.64 12.07
CA VAL A 68 11.69 -11.36 11.06
C VAL A 68 13.01 -12.02 11.47
N SER A 69 13.71 -12.62 10.51
CA SER A 69 15.04 -13.20 10.70
C SER A 69 15.94 -12.84 9.53
N ASN A 70 17.09 -12.25 9.83
CA ASN A 70 18.09 -11.88 8.83
C ASN A 70 19.01 -13.05 8.51
N LEU A 71 19.49 -13.11 7.27
CA LEU A 71 20.55 -14.03 6.86
C LEU A 71 21.92 -13.42 7.17
N ASP A 72 22.85 -14.24 7.65
CA ASP A 72 24.25 -13.83 7.86
C ASP A 72 24.92 -13.40 6.54
N THR A 73 24.52 -14.03 5.43
CA THR A 73 25.01 -13.74 4.09
C THR A 73 23.84 -13.67 3.12
N PRO A 74 23.68 -12.57 2.35
CA PRO A 74 22.66 -12.46 1.32
C PRO A 74 22.80 -13.55 0.24
N VAL A 75 21.67 -14.06 -0.26
CA VAL A 75 21.65 -15.15 -1.25
C VAL A 75 20.90 -14.73 -2.50
N LEU A 76 21.59 -14.72 -3.65
CA LEU A 76 21.02 -14.36 -4.95
C LEU A 76 19.74 -15.17 -5.23
N VAL A 77 18.70 -14.47 -5.69
CA VAL A 77 17.46 -15.07 -6.19
C VAL A 77 17.72 -15.61 -7.59
N SER A 78 17.49 -16.91 -7.77
CA SER A 78 17.65 -17.58 -9.04
C SER A 78 16.32 -17.71 -9.77
N PHE A 79 16.30 -17.42 -11.07
CA PHE A 79 15.15 -17.70 -11.92
C PHE A 79 15.06 -19.19 -12.24
N SER A 80 13.85 -19.75 -12.17
CA SER A 80 13.58 -21.11 -12.64
C SER A 80 13.68 -21.21 -14.17
N PRO A 81 14.06 -22.37 -14.73
CA PRO A 81 14.10 -22.55 -16.19
C PRO A 81 12.74 -22.24 -16.82
N GLY A 82 12.69 -21.25 -17.72
CA GLY A 82 11.45 -20.81 -18.38
C GLY A 82 10.69 -19.70 -17.65
N GLN A 83 11.16 -19.28 -16.46
CA GLN A 83 10.69 -18.08 -15.78
C GLN A 83 11.65 -16.93 -16.07
N ASN A 84 11.14 -15.85 -16.64
CA ASN A 84 11.86 -14.59 -16.91
C ASN A 84 11.41 -13.47 -15.98
N THR A 85 10.36 -13.67 -15.17
CA THR A 85 9.76 -12.59 -14.37
C THR A 85 9.73 -12.96 -12.89
N LEU A 86 10.19 -12.04 -12.04
CA LEU A 86 10.01 -12.12 -10.58
C LEU A 86 8.74 -11.34 -10.21
N HIS A 87 7.89 -12.00 -9.44
CA HIS A 87 6.71 -11.39 -8.83
C HIS A 87 6.97 -11.22 -7.35
N MET A 88 6.96 -9.99 -6.90
CA MET A 88 7.26 -9.61 -5.52
C MET A 88 6.17 -8.68 -5.00
N TRP A 89 6.22 -8.37 -3.72
CA TRP A 89 5.35 -7.38 -3.08
C TRP A 89 6.21 -6.36 -2.34
N SER A 90 5.85 -5.08 -2.34
CA SER A 90 6.51 -4.05 -1.53
C SER A 90 5.51 -3.13 -0.88
N SER A 91 5.61 -2.97 0.44
CA SER A 91 4.82 -2.04 1.25
C SER A 91 5.16 -0.61 0.87
N GLN A 92 6.45 -0.37 0.63
CA GLN A 92 7.00 0.93 0.28
C GLN A 92 6.47 1.42 -1.06
N LEU A 93 6.25 0.51 -2.01
CA LEU A 93 5.70 0.83 -3.35
C LEU A 93 4.18 0.62 -3.44
N GLY A 94 3.54 0.14 -2.37
CA GLY A 94 2.09 0.04 -2.27
C GLY A 94 1.48 -1.23 -2.88
N GLY A 95 2.26 -2.29 -3.10
CA GLY A 95 1.71 -3.58 -3.51
C GLY A 95 2.60 -4.40 -4.44
N SER A 96 1.99 -4.99 -5.46
CA SER A 96 2.65 -5.91 -6.39
C SER A 96 3.76 -5.20 -7.18
N VAL A 97 4.89 -5.88 -7.28
CA VAL A 97 6.09 -5.46 -8.03
C VAL A 97 6.49 -6.59 -8.98
N ARG A 98 6.93 -6.22 -10.18
CA ARG A 98 7.36 -7.16 -11.21
C ARG A 98 8.73 -6.74 -11.73
N PHE A 99 9.61 -7.72 -11.93
CA PHE A 99 10.90 -7.52 -12.55
C PHE A 99 11.10 -8.55 -13.65
N VAL A 100 11.36 -8.10 -14.88
CA VAL A 100 11.72 -8.99 -16.00
C VAL A 100 13.23 -9.07 -16.12
N GLN A 101 13.75 -10.29 -16.20
CA GLN A 101 15.17 -10.57 -16.23
C GLN A 101 15.86 -9.85 -17.39
N GLY A 102 16.82 -8.99 -17.06
CA GLY A 102 17.60 -8.21 -18.03
C GLY A 102 17.11 -6.79 -18.23
N ASP A 103 15.98 -6.41 -17.65
CA ASP A 103 15.51 -5.04 -17.66
C ASP A 103 16.30 -4.17 -16.69
N ASN A 104 16.21 -2.85 -16.87
CA ASN A 104 16.85 -1.85 -16.01
C ASN A 104 15.86 -1.15 -15.06
N GLU A 105 14.65 -1.68 -14.96
CA GLU A 105 13.56 -1.16 -14.15
C GLU A 105 12.68 -2.30 -13.62
N ILE A 106 11.97 -2.02 -12.54
CA ILE A 106 10.81 -2.79 -12.09
C ILE A 106 9.54 -2.09 -12.56
N THR A 107 8.44 -2.84 -12.60
CA THR A 107 7.10 -2.26 -12.70
C THR A 107 6.28 -2.51 -11.44
N TYR A 108 5.41 -1.57 -11.10
CA TYR A 108 4.49 -1.65 -9.97
C TYR A 108 3.18 -0.94 -10.34
N ASP A 109 2.15 -1.10 -9.53
CA ASP A 109 0.81 -0.58 -9.85
C ASP A 109 0.41 0.59 -8.94
N GLU A 110 -0.02 1.69 -9.55
CA GLU A 110 -0.82 2.70 -8.87
C GLU A 110 -2.30 2.33 -8.95
N GLN A 111 -2.92 2.11 -7.79
CA GLN A 111 -4.31 1.67 -7.70
C GLN A 111 -5.26 2.84 -7.47
N THR A 112 -6.44 2.77 -8.08
CA THR A 112 -7.53 3.70 -7.81
C THR A 112 -8.84 2.91 -7.73
N ILE A 113 -9.56 3.08 -6.62
CA ILE A 113 -10.90 2.50 -6.48
C ILE A 113 -11.86 3.30 -7.36
N MET A 114 -12.54 2.60 -8.27
CA MET A 114 -13.49 3.20 -9.20
C MET A 114 -14.84 3.40 -8.50
N ASN A 115 -15.47 4.55 -8.70
CA ASN A 115 -16.76 4.91 -8.11
C ASN A 115 -17.86 5.20 -9.15
N GLY A 116 -17.57 5.03 -10.43
CA GLY A 116 -18.52 5.24 -11.53
C GLY A 116 -18.50 6.62 -12.14
N SER A 117 -17.76 7.57 -11.57
CA SER A 117 -17.64 8.92 -12.12
C SER A 117 -16.66 9.05 -13.29
N GLU A 118 -15.96 7.97 -13.61
CA GLU A 118 -14.86 7.93 -14.59
C GLU A 118 -15.37 8.02 -16.04
N THR A 119 -15.92 9.18 -16.40
CA THR A 119 -16.63 9.53 -17.64
C THR A 119 -15.87 10.52 -18.55
N GLY A 120 -14.73 11.04 -18.09
CA GLY A 120 -13.83 11.90 -18.84
C GLY A 120 -13.17 11.21 -20.03
N ALA A 121 -12.55 11.99 -20.92
CA ALA A 121 -11.89 11.43 -22.09
C ALA A 121 -10.74 10.49 -21.69
N GLY A 122 -10.77 9.25 -22.17
CA GLY A 122 -9.78 8.21 -21.84
C GLY A 122 -10.11 7.41 -20.57
N GLU A 123 -11.19 7.74 -19.88
CA GLU A 123 -11.65 6.99 -18.70
C GLU A 123 -12.59 5.83 -19.08
N LEU A 124 -12.79 4.90 -18.14
CA LEU A 124 -13.48 3.62 -18.39
C LEU A 124 -14.88 3.79 -19.00
N PHE A 125 -15.64 4.79 -18.54
CA PHE A 125 -17.03 5.01 -18.93
C PHE A 125 -17.22 6.15 -19.96
N ALA A 126 -16.13 6.64 -20.56
CA ALA A 126 -16.15 7.75 -21.52
C ALA A 126 -17.10 7.51 -22.72
N SER A 127 -17.27 6.25 -23.11
CA SER A 127 -18.04 5.85 -24.30
C SER A 127 -19.52 5.54 -24.02
N GLY A 128 -20.14 6.22 -23.06
CA GLY A 128 -21.59 6.11 -22.81
C GLY A 128 -21.96 5.26 -21.60
N GLY A 129 -21.17 5.29 -20.54
CA GLY A 129 -21.57 4.78 -19.23
C GLY A 129 -21.46 3.26 -19.04
N SER A 130 -20.90 2.54 -20.01
CA SER A 130 -20.63 1.10 -19.90
C SER A 130 -19.32 0.74 -20.57
N ALA A 131 -18.66 -0.30 -20.05
CA ALA A 131 -17.42 -0.82 -20.59
C ALA A 131 -17.44 -2.36 -20.67
N THR A 132 -16.68 -2.88 -21.64
CA THR A 132 -16.36 -4.31 -21.74
C THR A 132 -14.94 -4.52 -21.27
N LEU A 133 -14.74 -5.52 -20.42
CA LEU A 133 -13.44 -5.91 -19.88
C LEU A 133 -13.14 -7.36 -20.25
N TYR A 134 -11.93 -7.63 -20.70
CA TYR A 134 -11.47 -8.94 -21.12
C TYR A 134 -10.48 -9.49 -20.09
N CYS A 135 -10.82 -10.64 -19.54
CA CYS A 135 -10.01 -11.34 -18.56
C CYS A 135 -9.30 -12.54 -19.20
N LEU A 136 -8.04 -12.75 -18.81
CA LEU A 136 -7.17 -13.80 -19.34
C LEU A 136 -6.61 -14.73 -18.25
N ASP A 137 -6.74 -14.36 -16.98
CA ASP A 137 -6.34 -15.18 -15.84
C ASP A 137 -7.25 -14.93 -14.63
N ARG A 138 -7.49 -15.98 -13.84
CA ARG A 138 -8.36 -16.00 -12.66
C ARG A 138 -9.73 -15.38 -12.95
N CYS A 139 -10.32 -15.71 -14.09
CA CYS A 139 -11.58 -15.11 -14.52
C CYS A 139 -12.76 -15.71 -13.74
N LEU A 140 -13.45 -14.88 -12.96
CA LEU A 140 -14.55 -15.29 -12.10
C LEU A 140 -15.81 -15.70 -12.89
N VAL A 141 -16.14 -16.98 -12.81
CA VAL A 141 -17.36 -17.56 -13.37
C VAL A 141 -18.47 -17.50 -12.32
N PRO A 142 -19.54 -16.71 -12.54
CA PRO A 142 -20.66 -16.65 -11.61
C PRO A 142 -21.33 -18.01 -11.40
N GLY A 143 -21.65 -18.32 -10.15
CA GLY A 143 -22.24 -19.60 -9.73
C GLY A 143 -22.40 -19.64 -8.22
N SER A 144 -22.93 -20.75 -7.71
CA SER A 144 -22.99 -21.02 -6.26
C SER A 144 -22.49 -22.45 -6.01
N PRO A 145 -21.21 -22.63 -5.61
CA PRO A 145 -20.21 -21.57 -5.41
C PRO A 145 -19.68 -21.01 -6.74
N MET A 146 -19.16 -19.78 -6.69
CA MET A 146 -18.38 -19.14 -7.75
C MET A 146 -17.09 -19.93 -8.01
N SER A 147 -16.52 -19.86 -9.21
CA SER A 147 -15.23 -20.48 -9.52
C SER A 147 -14.37 -19.56 -10.39
N THR A 148 -13.09 -19.87 -10.54
CA THR A 148 -12.21 -19.21 -11.51
C THR A 148 -12.05 -20.07 -12.77
N SER A 149 -11.79 -19.42 -13.90
CA SER A 149 -11.45 -20.06 -15.17
C SER A 149 -10.31 -19.29 -15.85
N ASN A 150 -9.43 -20.02 -16.50
CA ASN A 150 -8.29 -19.45 -17.23
C ASN A 150 -8.44 -19.85 -18.72
N PRO A 151 -8.69 -18.89 -19.62
CA PRO A 151 -8.65 -19.11 -21.06
C PRO A 151 -7.32 -19.74 -21.52
N ASN A 152 -7.37 -20.60 -22.54
CA ASN A 152 -6.14 -21.20 -23.09
C ASN A 152 -5.45 -20.30 -24.13
N SER A 153 -6.17 -19.30 -24.64
CA SER A 153 -5.66 -18.36 -25.64
C SER A 153 -6.34 -17.00 -25.52
N VAL A 154 -5.72 -15.97 -26.09
CA VAL A 154 -6.27 -14.60 -26.12
C VAL A 154 -7.65 -14.55 -26.81
N ALA A 155 -7.89 -15.39 -27.81
CA ALA A 155 -9.17 -15.46 -28.52
C ALA A 155 -10.31 -16.02 -27.64
N GLU A 156 -9.99 -16.72 -26.56
CA GLU A 156 -10.94 -17.29 -25.60
C GLU A 156 -11.13 -16.40 -24.36
N ALA A 157 -10.63 -15.15 -24.38
CA ALA A 157 -10.74 -14.23 -23.26
C ALA A 157 -12.17 -14.13 -22.73
N VAL A 158 -12.31 -14.18 -21.39
CA VAL A 158 -13.61 -14.06 -20.76
C VAL A 158 -14.02 -12.60 -20.75
N ALA A 159 -15.14 -12.28 -21.41
CA ALA A 159 -15.65 -10.93 -21.48
C ALA A 159 -16.65 -10.66 -20.34
N TYR A 160 -16.46 -9.52 -19.68
CA TYR A 160 -17.37 -8.97 -18.69
C TYR A 160 -17.88 -7.61 -19.15
N SER A 161 -19.03 -7.21 -18.62
CA SER A 161 -19.57 -5.87 -18.74
C SER A 161 -19.69 -5.23 -17.37
N ILE A 162 -19.47 -3.91 -17.33
CA ILE A 162 -19.69 -3.07 -16.16
C ILE A 162 -20.32 -1.75 -16.64
N ASN A 163 -21.19 -1.16 -15.82
CA ASN A 163 -21.85 0.10 -16.13
C ASN A 163 -21.88 1.03 -14.90
N ASN A 164 -21.97 2.32 -15.15
CA ASN A 164 -22.06 3.37 -14.13
C ASN A 164 -23.45 4.03 -14.04
N ASP A 165 -24.48 3.39 -14.60
CA ASP A 165 -25.86 3.89 -14.48
C ASP A 165 -26.38 3.59 -13.07
N SER A 166 -26.48 4.62 -12.22
CA SER A 166 -26.96 4.48 -10.84
C SER A 166 -28.41 4.00 -10.71
N SER A 167 -29.18 4.03 -11.80
CA SER A 167 -30.53 3.49 -11.85
C SER A 167 -30.57 2.00 -12.22
N ALA A 168 -29.47 1.44 -12.72
CA ALA A 168 -29.39 0.04 -13.10
C ALA A 168 -29.25 -0.87 -11.86
N ALA A 169 -29.90 -2.04 -11.92
CA ALA A 169 -29.80 -3.03 -10.84
C ALA A 169 -28.37 -3.55 -10.61
N ASN A 170 -27.51 -3.48 -11.63
CA ASN A 170 -26.12 -3.90 -11.61
C ASN A 170 -25.16 -2.70 -11.69
N PHE A 171 -25.53 -1.57 -11.07
CA PHE A 171 -24.64 -0.41 -10.96
C PHE A 171 -23.28 -0.85 -10.39
N LEU A 172 -22.20 -0.54 -11.12
CA LEU A 172 -20.82 -0.92 -10.80
C LEU A 172 -20.61 -2.38 -10.44
N THR A 173 -21.47 -3.27 -10.90
CA THR A 173 -21.35 -4.71 -10.66
C THR A 173 -20.79 -5.36 -11.91
N LEU A 174 -19.75 -6.19 -11.76
CA LEU A 174 -19.19 -6.94 -12.88
C LEU A 174 -20.18 -8.02 -13.32
N VAL A 175 -20.53 -8.07 -14.61
CA VAL A 175 -21.47 -9.04 -15.19
C VAL A 175 -20.75 -9.89 -16.22
N HIS A 176 -20.82 -11.22 -16.06
CA HIS A 176 -20.22 -12.14 -17.01
C HIS A 176 -21.04 -12.22 -18.31
N ASN A 177 -20.47 -11.84 -19.45
CA ASN A 177 -21.24 -11.64 -20.68
C ASN A 177 -21.89 -12.91 -21.22
N ALA A 178 -21.24 -14.07 -21.05
CA ALA A 178 -21.78 -15.32 -21.58
C ALA A 178 -22.98 -15.85 -20.79
N SER A 179 -23.05 -15.60 -19.48
CA SER A 179 -24.18 -16.03 -18.64
C SER A 179 -25.20 -14.93 -18.34
N GLY A 180 -24.80 -13.66 -18.44
CA GLY A 180 -25.59 -12.51 -18.02
C GLY A 180 -25.72 -12.36 -16.49
N ASN A 181 -24.98 -13.16 -15.73
CA ASN A 181 -25.06 -13.17 -14.26
C ASN A 181 -24.02 -12.22 -13.64
N PRO A 182 -24.36 -11.53 -12.54
CA PRO A 182 -23.42 -10.72 -11.79
C PRO A 182 -22.38 -11.60 -11.06
N VAL A 183 -21.17 -11.07 -10.92
CA VAL A 183 -20.11 -11.61 -10.07
C VAL A 183 -20.32 -11.05 -8.66
N ASP A 184 -21.03 -11.80 -7.83
CA ASP A 184 -21.40 -11.40 -6.46
C ASP A 184 -21.00 -12.47 -5.44
N GLY A 185 -20.06 -12.12 -4.58
CA GLY A 185 -19.56 -12.92 -3.46
C GLY A 185 -19.97 -12.38 -2.08
N THR A 186 -21.02 -11.57 -1.99
CA THR A 186 -21.44 -10.95 -0.71
C THR A 186 -21.99 -11.98 0.29
N ASP A 187 -22.61 -13.06 -0.21
CA ASP A 187 -22.98 -14.23 0.57
C ASP A 187 -21.80 -15.23 0.60
N PRO A 188 -21.22 -15.54 1.78
CA PRO A 188 -20.17 -16.55 1.91
C PRO A 188 -20.55 -17.90 1.30
N ALA A 189 -21.83 -18.26 1.25
CA ALA A 189 -22.29 -19.51 0.64
C ALA A 189 -22.07 -19.55 -0.88
N ASN A 190 -21.89 -18.40 -1.53
CA ASN A 190 -21.59 -18.29 -2.95
C ASN A 190 -20.08 -18.34 -3.24
N LEU A 191 -19.22 -18.44 -2.24
CA LEU A 191 -17.78 -18.48 -2.42
C LEU A 191 -17.22 -19.91 -2.28
N PRO A 192 -16.12 -20.23 -2.98
CA PRO A 192 -15.33 -21.41 -2.69
C PRO A 192 -14.90 -21.48 -1.22
N ALA A 193 -14.68 -22.69 -0.71
CA ALA A 193 -13.98 -22.87 0.55
C ALA A 193 -12.55 -22.31 0.46
N GLY A 194 -12.06 -21.64 1.51
CA GLY A 194 -10.76 -20.97 1.50
C GLY A 194 -10.79 -19.52 0.97
N SER A 195 -11.97 -18.97 0.67
CA SER A 195 -12.14 -17.59 0.21
C SER A 195 -12.60 -16.64 1.34
N GLU A 196 -12.18 -16.89 2.59
CA GLU A 196 -12.55 -16.09 3.77
C GLU A 196 -12.10 -14.62 3.62
N TRP A 197 -11.02 -14.39 2.88
CA TRP A 197 -10.47 -13.06 2.62
C TRP A 197 -11.06 -12.35 1.40
N GLY A 198 -11.93 -13.03 0.65
CA GLY A 198 -12.48 -12.57 -0.63
C GLY A 198 -11.91 -13.34 -1.83
N ILE A 199 -12.35 -12.96 -3.02
CA ILE A 199 -11.85 -13.49 -4.29
C ILE A 199 -11.72 -12.36 -5.31
N ASP A 200 -10.64 -12.40 -6.10
CA ASP A 200 -10.32 -11.41 -7.12
C ASP A 200 -10.21 -12.02 -8.52
N THR A 201 -10.42 -11.18 -9.54
CA THR A 201 -10.00 -11.49 -10.91
C THR A 201 -8.51 -11.19 -11.09
N GLY A 202 -7.88 -11.85 -12.07
CA GLY A 202 -6.64 -11.33 -12.65
C GLY A 202 -6.86 -10.01 -13.40
N ALA A 203 -5.80 -9.54 -14.07
CA ALA A 203 -5.85 -8.31 -14.86
C ALA A 203 -6.89 -8.41 -15.98
N MET A 204 -7.78 -7.41 -16.05
CA MET A 204 -8.77 -7.27 -17.10
C MET A 204 -8.49 -6.02 -17.94
N LEU A 205 -8.49 -6.18 -19.26
CA LEU A 205 -8.13 -5.12 -20.21
C LEU A 205 -9.35 -4.68 -21.02
N THR A 206 -9.38 -3.42 -21.44
CA THR A 206 -10.40 -2.91 -22.37
C THR A 206 -10.10 -3.25 -23.83
N ASP A 207 -8.84 -3.55 -24.14
CA ASP A 207 -8.37 -4.00 -25.46
C ASP A 207 -7.28 -5.06 -25.28
N ILE A 208 -7.43 -6.19 -25.96
CA ILE A 208 -6.51 -7.33 -25.93
C ILE A 208 -5.85 -7.60 -27.28
N SER A 209 -6.06 -6.71 -28.27
CA SER A 209 -5.57 -6.89 -29.64
C SER A 209 -4.05 -6.89 -29.75
N ALA A 210 -3.35 -6.29 -28.78
CA ALA A 210 -1.89 -6.24 -28.71
C ALA A 210 -1.25 -7.48 -28.06
N LEU A 211 -2.05 -8.36 -27.43
CA LEU A 211 -1.52 -9.53 -26.72
C LEU A 211 -1.34 -10.71 -27.68
N ALA A 212 -0.20 -11.39 -27.58
CA ALA A 212 0.12 -12.59 -28.34
C ALA A 212 -0.24 -13.88 -27.58
N ASN A 213 -0.14 -13.87 -26.26
CA ASN A 213 -0.49 -14.98 -25.38
C ASN A 213 -1.16 -14.48 -24.09
N VAL A 214 -1.80 -15.40 -23.35
CA VAL A 214 -2.56 -15.06 -22.13
C VAL A 214 -1.68 -14.54 -20.99
N TRP A 215 -0.39 -14.86 -21.00
CA TRP A 215 0.58 -14.47 -19.97
C TRP A 215 1.16 -13.07 -20.18
N ASP A 216 1.01 -12.48 -21.36
CA ASP A 216 1.44 -11.11 -21.65
C ASP A 216 0.80 -10.07 -20.71
N VAL A 217 -0.31 -10.40 -20.05
CA VAL A 217 -0.94 -9.54 -19.01
C VAL A 217 -0.06 -9.32 -17.79
N TYR A 218 0.97 -10.14 -17.60
CA TYR A 218 1.94 -10.03 -16.51
C TYR A 218 3.17 -9.18 -16.87
N GLU A 219 3.30 -8.79 -18.13
CA GLU A 219 4.44 -8.02 -18.67
C GLU A 219 3.95 -6.72 -19.33
N LEU A 220 2.86 -6.14 -18.81
CA LEU A 220 2.33 -4.88 -19.32
C LEU A 220 3.36 -3.74 -19.13
N PRO A 221 3.63 -2.93 -20.17
CA PRO A 221 4.58 -1.83 -20.08
C PRO A 221 4.05 -0.66 -19.24
N GLU A 222 4.93 0.23 -18.80
CA GLU A 222 4.58 1.49 -18.14
C GLU A 222 3.50 2.27 -18.91
N GLY A 223 2.54 2.83 -18.18
CA GLY A 223 1.40 3.57 -18.72
C GLY A 223 0.24 2.69 -19.17
N SER A 224 0.40 1.36 -19.14
CA SER A 224 -0.73 0.44 -19.33
C SER A 224 -1.74 0.58 -18.20
N VAL A 225 -3.03 0.40 -18.54
CA VAL A 225 -4.14 0.43 -17.59
C VAL A 225 -4.88 -0.89 -17.67
N TYR A 226 -5.10 -1.50 -16.51
CA TYR A 226 -5.94 -2.69 -16.39
C TYR A 226 -6.80 -2.62 -15.13
N TYR A 227 -7.78 -3.50 -15.05
CA TYR A 227 -8.79 -3.48 -14.00
C TYR A 227 -8.83 -4.81 -13.28
N THR A 228 -9.02 -4.78 -11.96
CA THR A 228 -9.28 -5.96 -11.14
C THR A 228 -10.61 -5.80 -10.44
N TRP A 229 -11.33 -6.91 -10.34
CA TRP A 229 -12.58 -6.97 -9.58
C TRP A 229 -12.37 -7.86 -8.37
N GLU A 230 -12.75 -7.34 -7.21
CA GLU A 230 -12.71 -8.06 -5.95
C GLU A 230 -14.13 -8.12 -5.38
N THR A 231 -14.49 -9.27 -4.80
CA THR A 231 -15.75 -9.46 -4.09
C THR A 231 -15.56 -10.38 -2.90
N GLY A 232 -16.39 -10.21 -1.87
CA GLY A 232 -16.34 -11.07 -0.69
C GLY A 232 -17.27 -10.66 0.44
N PRO A 233 -17.24 -11.42 1.55
CA PRO A 233 -18.11 -11.19 2.69
C PRO A 233 -17.66 -10.00 3.54
N ASN A 234 -16.40 -9.55 3.41
CA ASN A 234 -15.82 -8.52 4.25
C ASN A 234 -16.04 -7.11 3.70
N ASN A 235 -15.99 -6.12 4.58
CA ASN A 235 -16.17 -4.72 4.19
C ASN A 235 -15.06 -4.22 3.26
N TRP A 236 -13.82 -4.71 3.41
CA TRP A 236 -12.72 -4.35 2.51
C TRP A 236 -12.90 -4.92 1.09
N ASN A 237 -13.66 -6.01 0.92
CA ASN A 237 -13.98 -6.56 -0.38
C ASN A 237 -15.11 -5.79 -1.11
N ARG A 238 -15.58 -4.65 -0.55
CA ARG A 238 -16.78 -3.95 -1.01
C ARG A 238 -16.49 -2.47 -1.22
N THR A 239 -16.95 -1.92 -2.33
CA THR A 239 -16.91 -0.47 -2.58
C THR A 239 -18.11 0.21 -1.91
N THR A 240 -17.87 1.32 -1.23
CA THR A 240 -18.93 2.17 -0.68
C THR A 240 -19.10 3.40 -1.57
N THR A 241 -20.32 3.65 -2.05
CA THR A 241 -20.66 4.81 -2.89
C THR A 241 -21.69 5.67 -2.16
N VAL A 242 -21.50 7.00 -2.21
CA VAL A 242 -22.41 7.97 -1.62
C VAL A 242 -23.32 8.52 -2.72
N PHE A 243 -24.62 8.62 -2.43
CA PHE A 243 -25.61 9.23 -3.31
C PHE A 243 -26.19 10.48 -2.65
N ASP A 244 -26.48 11.51 -3.44
CA ASP A 244 -27.26 12.65 -2.97
C ASP A 244 -28.77 12.33 -2.93
N SER A 245 -29.58 13.33 -2.52
CA SER A 245 -31.04 13.21 -2.45
C SER A 245 -31.71 12.99 -3.81
N LEU A 246 -31.01 13.19 -4.93
CA LEU A 246 -31.49 13.00 -6.29
C LEU A 246 -31.05 11.65 -6.88
N GLY A 247 -30.31 10.82 -6.11
CA GLY A 247 -29.79 9.53 -6.56
C GLY A 247 -28.54 9.65 -7.43
N VAL A 248 -27.87 10.79 -7.42
CA VAL A 248 -26.63 11.03 -8.16
C VAL A 248 -25.43 10.63 -7.30
N VAL A 249 -24.54 9.82 -7.88
CA VAL A 249 -23.27 9.43 -7.25
C VAL A 249 -22.44 10.67 -6.94
N GLN A 250 -21.98 10.77 -5.70
CA GLN A 250 -21.07 11.81 -5.27
C GLN A 250 -19.63 11.33 -5.42
N SER A 251 -18.83 12.12 -6.13
CA SER A 251 -17.39 11.91 -6.27
C SER A 251 -16.64 12.69 -5.21
N PHE A 252 -15.58 12.06 -4.72
CA PHE A 252 -14.60 12.70 -3.85
C PHE A 252 -13.27 12.71 -4.59
N ASP A 253 -12.48 13.75 -4.36
CA ASP A 253 -11.11 13.77 -4.86
C ASP A 253 -10.36 12.59 -4.24
N LYS A 254 -9.65 11.83 -5.08
CA LYS A 254 -8.80 10.76 -4.57
C LYS A 254 -7.67 11.36 -3.73
N PRO A 255 -7.14 10.61 -2.74
CA PRO A 255 -5.88 10.97 -2.12
C PRO A 255 -4.81 11.29 -3.16
N ILE A 256 -3.98 12.29 -2.88
CA ILE A 256 -2.84 12.61 -3.73
C ILE A 256 -1.75 11.60 -3.41
N GLU A 257 -1.35 10.83 -4.41
CA GLU A 257 -0.34 9.78 -4.26
C GLU A 257 0.86 10.13 -5.14
N PHE A 258 2.07 9.93 -4.62
CA PHE A 258 3.31 10.20 -5.35
C PHE A 258 4.48 9.46 -4.71
N THR A 259 5.55 9.26 -5.48
CA THR A 259 6.81 8.75 -4.97
C THR A 259 7.66 9.87 -4.37
N TYR A 260 8.39 9.54 -3.31
CA TYR A 260 9.26 10.46 -2.60
C TYR A 260 10.57 9.75 -2.25
N THR A 261 11.69 10.32 -2.68
CA THR A 261 13.01 9.86 -2.29
C THR A 261 13.52 10.66 -1.09
N HIS A 262 13.85 9.97 0.00
CA HIS A 262 14.30 10.62 1.22
C HIS A 262 15.80 10.94 1.20
N SER A 263 16.23 11.93 1.98
CA SER A 263 17.63 12.36 2.05
C SER A 263 17.90 13.17 3.32
N ASP A 264 19.17 13.26 3.74
CA ASP A 264 19.61 14.09 4.87
C ASP A 264 19.09 15.54 4.79
N ALA A 265 19.12 16.13 3.59
CA ALA A 265 18.70 17.51 3.37
C ALA A 265 17.19 17.71 3.53
N ASN A 266 16.41 16.65 3.28
CA ASN A 266 14.96 16.68 3.44
C ASN A 266 14.51 16.14 4.80
N ASP A 267 15.41 15.57 5.61
CA ASP A 267 15.10 15.16 6.97
C ASP A 267 15.07 16.36 7.91
N ARG A 268 14.10 16.38 8.83
CA ARG A 268 13.91 17.47 9.78
C ARG A 268 15.03 17.57 10.81
N SER A 269 15.66 16.47 11.17
CA SER A 269 16.82 16.43 12.06
C SER A 269 18.13 16.76 11.33
N GLY A 270 18.10 16.75 9.99
CA GLY A 270 19.27 16.94 9.13
C GLY A 270 20.07 15.66 8.88
N SER A 271 19.54 14.50 9.25
CA SER A 271 20.11 13.18 8.95
C SER A 271 18.99 12.19 8.65
N ALA A 272 19.10 11.45 7.56
CA ALA A 272 18.19 10.37 7.19
C ALA A 272 18.50 9.04 7.89
N VAL A 273 19.54 9.02 8.74
CA VAL A 273 19.87 7.86 9.57
C VAL A 273 19.02 7.91 10.84
N HIS A 274 18.20 6.88 11.02
CA HIS A 274 17.44 6.66 12.24
C HIS A 274 17.84 5.32 12.87
N ASP A 275 18.35 5.39 14.10
CA ASP A 275 18.98 4.26 14.79
C ASP A 275 20.05 3.56 13.93
N THR A 276 19.81 2.32 13.49
CA THR A 276 20.72 1.55 12.63
C THR A 276 20.34 1.58 11.15
N THR A 277 19.24 2.25 10.80
CA THR A 277 18.68 2.24 9.44
C THR A 277 18.98 3.57 8.75
N ASP A 278 19.54 3.49 7.54
CA ASP A 278 19.76 4.66 6.68
C ASP A 278 18.64 4.75 5.65
N TYR A 279 17.81 5.79 5.75
CA TYR A 279 16.72 6.06 4.81
C TYR A 279 17.14 6.97 3.65
N ALA A 280 18.39 7.41 3.57
CA ALA A 280 18.87 8.23 2.46
C ALA A 280 18.78 7.45 1.13
N GLY A 281 18.21 8.08 0.10
CA GLY A 281 18.10 7.48 -1.23
C GLY A 281 16.93 6.48 -1.39
N GLN A 282 16.32 6.04 -0.29
CA GLN A 282 15.15 5.16 -0.35
C GLN A 282 13.92 5.88 -0.90
N THR A 283 13.10 5.15 -1.65
CA THR A 283 11.90 5.68 -2.31
C THR A 283 10.63 5.14 -1.67
N PHE A 284 9.74 6.05 -1.26
CA PHE A 284 8.49 5.75 -0.57
C PHE A 284 7.30 6.25 -1.38
N ARG A 285 6.21 5.49 -1.40
CA ARG A 285 4.90 5.95 -1.87
C ARG A 285 4.18 6.70 -0.75
N LEU A 286 4.06 8.01 -0.90
CA LEU A 286 3.36 8.85 0.06
C LEU A 286 1.94 9.15 -0.42
N ASN A 287 1.01 9.23 0.52
CA ASN A 287 -0.41 9.49 0.24
C ASN A 287 -0.92 10.63 1.12
N TYR A 288 -1.60 11.59 0.51
CA TYR A 288 -2.27 12.69 1.21
C TYR A 288 -3.77 12.63 0.96
N GLY A 289 -4.53 12.17 1.96
CA GLY A 289 -6.00 12.04 1.88
C GLY A 289 -6.76 13.30 2.32
N GLY A 290 -6.05 14.37 2.70
CA GLY A 290 -6.64 15.63 3.14
C GLY A 290 -6.04 16.17 4.43
N SER A 291 -6.71 17.14 5.04
CA SER A 291 -6.21 17.92 6.18
C SER A 291 -5.77 17.05 7.37
N GLY A 292 -4.46 16.82 7.50
CA GLY A 292 -3.87 16.04 8.61
C GLY A 292 -3.74 14.54 8.30
N ASP A 293 -4.02 14.17 7.05
CA ASP A 293 -4.07 12.81 6.58
C ASP A 293 -2.91 12.54 5.62
N PHE A 294 -1.74 12.20 6.18
CA PHE A 294 -0.51 11.98 5.44
C PHE A 294 0.12 10.64 5.85
N TRP A 295 0.29 9.76 4.86
CA TRP A 295 0.63 8.35 5.05
C TRP A 295 1.80 7.92 4.17
N GLY A 296 2.34 6.73 4.44
CA GLY A 296 3.40 6.11 3.62
C GLY A 296 4.81 6.25 4.21
N ILE A 297 4.98 6.99 5.30
CA ILE A 297 6.22 6.96 6.08
C ILE A 297 6.21 5.69 6.96
N PRO A 298 7.26 4.85 6.91
CA PRO A 298 7.36 3.65 7.74
C PRO A 298 7.17 3.95 9.23
N GLU A 299 6.62 2.97 9.95
CA GLU A 299 6.52 3.02 11.40
C GLU A 299 7.54 2.09 12.04
N GLU A 300 8.08 2.53 13.17
CA GLU A 300 8.94 1.75 14.03
C GLU A 300 8.28 1.56 15.39
N SER A 301 8.41 0.36 15.93
CA SER A 301 8.00 0.06 17.30
C SER A 301 9.07 0.51 18.29
N LEU A 302 8.65 1.23 19.31
CA LEU A 302 9.45 1.56 20.48
C LEU A 302 8.99 0.68 21.65
N ASP A 303 9.94 -0.06 22.21
CA ASP A 303 9.84 -0.75 23.50
C ASP A 303 10.44 0.17 24.57
N THR A 304 9.59 0.76 25.42
CA THR A 304 9.99 1.77 26.40
C THR A 304 10.36 1.19 27.76
N ASP A 305 9.99 -0.06 28.05
CA ASP A 305 10.27 -0.73 29.32
C ASP A 305 11.23 -1.93 29.21
N GLY A 306 11.61 -2.30 27.99
CA GLY A 306 12.60 -3.33 27.68
C GLY A 306 12.06 -4.75 27.84
N ASP A 307 10.75 -4.95 27.82
CA ASP A 307 10.12 -6.27 27.97
C ASP A 307 10.09 -7.09 26.67
N GLY A 308 10.54 -6.50 25.56
CA GLY A 308 10.57 -7.07 24.22
C GLY A 308 9.26 -6.89 23.44
N ASN A 309 8.30 -6.11 23.94
CA ASN A 309 7.03 -5.82 23.28
C ASN A 309 6.96 -4.34 22.83
N PRO A 310 6.31 -4.04 21.69
CA PRO A 310 6.03 -2.67 21.29
C PRO A 310 5.08 -1.94 22.27
N ASP A 311 5.56 -0.88 22.91
CA ASP A 311 4.71 0.03 23.70
C ASP A 311 4.09 1.13 22.84
N ARG A 312 4.80 1.52 21.78
CA ARG A 312 4.44 2.67 20.95
C ARG A 312 4.93 2.48 19.53
N TRP A 313 4.19 3.05 18.57
CA TRP A 313 4.63 3.17 17.19
C TRP A 313 4.94 4.63 16.85
N THR A 314 6.08 4.87 16.22
CA THR A 314 6.53 6.20 15.77
C THR A 314 6.89 6.16 14.30
N ARG A 315 6.88 7.32 13.61
CA ARG A 315 7.37 7.39 12.23
C ARG A 315 8.90 7.23 12.23
N ALA A 316 9.43 6.45 11.29
CA ALA A 316 10.85 6.17 11.15
C ALA A 316 11.69 7.41 10.83
N PHE A 317 11.13 8.37 10.09
CA PHE A 317 11.76 9.66 9.79
C PHE A 317 10.72 10.77 9.71
N ALA A 318 11.18 12.02 9.71
CA ALA A 318 10.32 13.20 9.64
C ALA A 318 10.78 14.16 8.54
N ILE A 319 9.91 14.44 7.57
CA ILE A 319 10.24 15.34 6.46
C ILE A 319 10.24 16.81 6.94
N ALA A 320 11.27 17.56 6.56
CA ALA A 320 11.43 18.98 6.89
C ALA A 320 10.35 19.86 6.26
N ASP A 321 10.08 21.01 6.86
CA ASP A 321 9.12 21.98 6.31
C ASP A 321 9.64 22.57 5.00
N GLY A 322 8.75 22.77 4.03
CA GLY A 322 9.07 23.38 2.75
C GLY A 322 9.66 22.43 1.72
N VAL A 323 9.89 21.15 2.05
CA VAL A 323 10.29 20.12 1.07
C VAL A 323 9.20 20.03 0.01
N GLN A 324 9.60 20.26 -1.24
CA GLN A 324 8.71 20.21 -2.38
C GLN A 324 8.45 18.76 -2.80
N MET A 325 7.22 18.46 -3.17
CA MET A 325 6.81 17.12 -3.60
C MET A 325 5.47 17.16 -4.35
N GLY A 326 5.04 15.99 -4.81
CA GLY A 326 3.82 15.82 -5.57
C GLY A 326 4.05 14.90 -6.77
N PRO A 327 3.01 14.62 -7.56
CA PRO A 327 3.12 13.75 -8.73
C PRO A 327 4.18 14.20 -9.76
N ASN A 328 4.40 15.51 -9.92
CA ASN A 328 5.47 16.09 -10.74
C ASN A 328 6.63 16.63 -9.88
N GLY A 329 6.68 16.28 -8.59
CA GLY A 329 7.75 16.55 -7.64
C GLY A 329 7.82 17.97 -7.07
N THR A 330 6.97 18.92 -7.47
CA THR A 330 7.11 20.34 -7.08
C THR A 330 5.83 21.10 -6.77
N GLU A 331 4.68 20.44 -6.84
CA GLU A 331 3.37 21.09 -6.75
C GLU A 331 2.96 21.44 -5.32
N TYR A 332 3.45 20.66 -4.36
CA TYR A 332 3.11 20.77 -2.95
C TYR A 332 4.37 20.97 -2.13
N ALA A 333 4.19 21.50 -0.91
CA ALA A 333 5.26 21.64 0.07
C ALA A 333 4.80 21.04 1.40
N ILE A 334 5.70 20.31 2.07
CA ILE A 334 5.42 19.75 3.39
C ILE A 334 5.36 20.84 4.45
N LYS A 335 4.40 20.68 5.35
CA LYS A 335 4.29 21.47 6.57
C LYS A 335 3.92 20.56 7.73
N ALA A 336 4.78 20.48 8.73
CA ALA A 336 4.49 19.81 9.98
C ALA A 336 3.31 20.49 10.68
N ARG A 337 2.40 19.66 11.20
CA ARG A 337 1.30 20.11 12.06
C ARG A 337 1.74 20.16 13.51
N ASP A 338 2.37 19.08 13.94
CA ASP A 338 2.92 18.88 15.26
C ASP A 338 4.33 18.32 15.09
N VAL A 339 5.20 18.65 16.05
CA VAL A 339 6.56 18.14 16.11
C VAL A 339 6.77 17.58 17.49
N GLU A 340 7.19 16.33 17.54
CA GLU A 340 7.64 15.67 18.74
C GLU A 340 9.16 15.51 18.70
N GLN A 341 9.79 15.62 19.86
CA GLN A 341 11.22 15.44 20.01
C GLN A 341 11.49 14.49 21.17
N THR A 342 12.21 13.42 20.87
CA THR A 342 12.72 12.47 21.87
C THR A 342 14.19 12.79 22.15
N PHE A 343 14.57 12.81 23.43
CA PHE A 343 15.97 12.95 23.80
C PHE A 343 16.68 11.60 23.65
N VAL A 344 17.86 11.62 23.03
CA VAL A 344 18.72 10.43 22.94
C VAL A 344 19.30 10.14 24.33
N GLU A 345 19.28 8.87 24.75
CA GLU A 345 19.96 8.46 25.97
C GLU A 345 21.47 8.68 25.83
N VAL A 346 22.06 9.32 26.83
CA VAL A 346 23.50 9.53 26.89
C VAL A 346 24.07 8.84 28.10
N ASP A 347 25.33 8.40 28.00
CA ASP A 347 26.04 7.81 29.12
C ASP A 347 25.97 8.75 30.35
N ILE A 348 25.72 8.17 31.53
CA ILE A 348 25.55 8.89 32.79
C ILE A 348 26.72 9.82 33.14
N SER A 349 27.92 9.56 32.61
CA SER A 349 29.07 10.45 32.73
C SER A 349 28.84 11.83 32.13
N ASN A 350 27.98 11.96 31.11
CA ASN A 350 27.56 13.25 30.55
C ASN A 350 26.65 14.05 31.50
N CYS A 351 26.05 13.37 32.49
CA CYS A 351 25.21 14.00 33.53
C CYS A 351 26.01 14.37 34.80
N SER A 352 27.34 14.19 34.81
CA SER A 352 28.19 14.45 35.98
C SER A 352 28.20 15.91 36.47
N ALA A 353 27.80 16.86 35.62
CA ALA A 353 27.65 18.27 35.95
C ALA A 353 26.21 18.68 36.33
N LEU A 354 25.22 17.78 36.18
CA LEU A 354 23.85 18.05 36.58
C LEU A 354 23.72 17.89 38.11
N SER A 355 23.79 19.02 38.82
CA SER A 355 23.38 19.06 40.23
C SER A 355 21.85 19.17 40.28
N LEU A 356 21.15 18.04 40.32
CA LEU A 356 19.74 18.02 40.70
C LEU A 356 19.66 18.39 42.18
N THR A 357 19.27 19.63 42.45
CA THR A 357 19.00 20.05 43.82
C THR A 357 17.60 19.53 44.14
N GLU A 358 17.45 18.76 45.21
CA GLU A 358 16.13 18.37 45.71
C GLU A 358 15.24 19.63 45.75
N PRO A 359 14.01 19.56 45.21
CA PRO A 359 13.13 20.72 45.22
C PRO A 359 13.00 21.24 46.65
N ALA A 360 13.02 22.57 46.81
CA ALA A 360 12.92 23.22 48.12
C ALA A 360 11.64 22.84 48.90
N THR A 361 10.69 22.21 48.21
CA THR A 361 9.46 21.66 48.77
C THR A 361 9.44 20.17 48.48
N ALA A 362 9.08 19.36 49.49
CA ALA A 362 8.98 17.91 49.33
C ALA A 362 8.06 17.57 48.15
N LEU A 363 8.49 16.60 47.32
CA LEU A 363 7.65 16.06 46.26
C LEU A 363 6.33 15.54 46.88
N PRO A 364 5.17 15.85 46.29
CA PRO A 364 3.91 15.32 46.77
C PRO A 364 3.96 13.79 46.78
N SER A 365 3.74 13.18 47.95
CA SER A 365 3.76 11.72 48.10
C SER A 365 2.46 11.05 47.65
N THR A 366 1.42 11.84 47.38
CA THR A 366 0.10 11.38 46.93
C THR A 366 -0.57 12.46 46.08
N VAL A 367 -1.10 12.07 44.92
CA VAL A 367 -2.07 12.89 44.16
C VAL A 367 -3.46 12.46 44.60
N SER A 368 -4.30 13.41 45.05
CA SER A 368 -5.72 13.15 45.32
C SER A 368 -6.59 13.94 44.35
N GLY A 369 -7.43 13.23 43.59
CA GLY A 369 -8.34 13.80 42.60
C GLY A 369 -8.22 13.09 41.25
N THR A 370 -9.33 13.02 40.51
CA THR A 370 -9.36 12.52 39.13
C THR A 370 -9.49 13.74 38.21
N LEU A 371 -8.71 13.79 37.12
CA LEU A 371 -8.95 14.78 36.05
C LEU A 371 -10.27 14.50 35.31
N ASN A 372 -10.81 13.29 35.47
CA ASN A 372 -12.04 12.82 34.83
C ASN A 372 -13.32 13.41 35.44
N ASP A 373 -13.25 14.02 36.63
CA ASP A 373 -14.41 14.63 37.32
C ASP A 373 -14.38 16.16 37.32
N LEU A 374 -13.45 16.78 36.57
CA LEU A 374 -13.53 18.22 36.36
C LEU A 374 -14.67 18.52 35.38
N PRO A 375 -15.56 19.48 35.68
CA PRO A 375 -16.65 19.82 34.78
C PRO A 375 -16.10 20.24 33.42
N VAL A 376 -16.43 19.46 32.39
CA VAL A 376 -16.14 19.80 31.00
C VAL A 376 -16.81 21.15 30.69
N PRO A 377 -16.07 22.14 30.15
CA PRO A 377 -16.65 23.42 29.80
C PRO A 377 -17.81 23.21 28.82
N THR A 378 -18.98 23.76 29.15
CA THR A 378 -20.11 23.72 28.22
C THR A 378 -19.86 24.71 27.08
N VAL A 379 -19.57 24.19 25.89
CA VAL A 379 -19.43 25.00 24.68
C VAL A 379 -20.82 25.25 24.10
N THR A 380 -21.34 26.48 24.27
CA THR A 380 -22.70 26.86 23.83
C THR A 380 -22.75 27.59 22.49
N SER A 381 -21.59 27.95 21.93
CA SER A 381 -21.48 28.61 20.63
C SER A 381 -21.07 27.62 19.56
N ALA A 382 -21.61 27.78 18.35
CA ALA A 382 -21.10 27.08 17.18
C ALA A 382 -19.59 27.35 17.01
N PRO A 383 -18.80 26.35 16.54
CA PRO A 383 -17.38 26.53 16.31
C PRO A 383 -17.14 27.63 15.26
N LYS A 384 -16.30 28.61 15.62
CA LYS A 384 -15.98 29.75 14.76
C LYS A 384 -15.08 29.41 13.57
N VAL A 385 -14.42 28.25 13.60
CA VAL A 385 -13.52 27.80 12.55
C VAL A 385 -13.74 26.31 12.31
N ILE A 386 -13.97 25.94 11.06
CA ILE A 386 -14.06 24.55 10.60
C ILE A 386 -13.13 24.43 9.40
N GLY A 387 -12.19 23.48 9.43
CA GLY A 387 -11.26 23.24 8.31
C GLY A 387 -10.31 24.39 7.99
N GLY A 388 -10.09 25.35 8.91
CA GLY A 388 -9.27 26.54 8.66
C GLY A 388 -10.04 27.72 8.09
N GLU A 389 -11.34 27.58 7.83
CA GLU A 389 -12.22 28.66 7.40
C GLU A 389 -13.06 29.21 8.55
N ILE A 390 -13.10 30.53 8.65
CA ILE A 390 -13.95 31.23 9.63
C ILE A 390 -15.41 31.03 9.24
N GLN A 391 -16.19 30.51 10.17
CA GLN A 391 -17.64 30.36 10.01
C GLN A 391 -18.31 31.71 10.35
N GLU A 392 -19.04 32.28 9.39
CA GLU A 392 -19.79 33.53 9.59
C GLU A 392 -21.02 33.37 10.49
#